data_AF-A0A7C3Q585-F1
#
_entry.id   AF-A0A7C3Q585-F1
#
_cell.length_a   1.000
_cell.length_b   1.000
_cell.length_c   1.000
_cell.angle_alpha   90.00
_cell.angle_beta   90.00
_cell.angle_gamma   90.00
#
_symmetry.space_group_name_H-M   'P 1'
#
loop_
_entity.id
_entity.type
_entity.pdbx_description
1 polymer ?
#
loop_
_entity_poly.entity_id
_entity_poly.type
_entity_poly.pdbx_seq_one_letter_code
_entity_poly.pdbx_strand_id
1 'polypeptide(L)'
;MRHILRVVAVGAFLGAISCTRSEPESEPGSTSGSGDESGSSADVDAEPIQLTDARLDKYIAYRKELARSYAQWSKGAVELAKSVDSRSTDIGKGLTAAAGALKLGERYEKELTALRAKHGFTEAEDDRLWSAVSDVLAAKVLDNPGMEDGLKAYREMQARGGEEKKAADEILKGFEDQEKQGLAEARTKYGDACVAILSKRSRELGQLQLDFVKLIAGQQEPEPR
;
A
#
# COMPACT_ATOMS: atom_id res chain seq x y z
N MET A 1 -1.25 -30.14 -11.61
CA MET A 1 -2.37 -29.16 -11.59
C MET A 1 -2.43 -28.46 -10.23
N ARG A 2 -1.43 -27.63 -9.91
CA ARG A 2 -1.29 -26.91 -8.62
C ARG A 2 -1.09 -25.39 -8.83
N HIS A 3 -1.48 -24.86 -9.99
CA HIS A 3 -1.18 -23.48 -10.39
C HIS A 3 -2.38 -22.52 -10.41
N ILE A 4 -3.50 -22.89 -9.76
CA ILE A 4 -4.65 -22.00 -9.52
C ILE A 4 -4.64 -21.54 -8.06
N LEU A 5 -3.46 -21.15 -7.57
CA LEU A 5 -3.23 -20.77 -6.18
C LEU A 5 -2.34 -19.51 -6.13
N ARG A 6 -2.73 -18.48 -6.88
CA ARG A 6 -2.20 -17.11 -6.79
C ARG A 6 -3.29 -16.04 -7.01
N VAL A 7 -4.53 -16.33 -6.59
CA VAL A 7 -5.63 -15.36 -6.56
C VAL A 7 -5.75 -14.66 -5.19
N VAL A 8 -4.84 -14.92 -4.25
CA VAL A 8 -4.89 -14.27 -2.92
C VAL A 8 -3.56 -13.58 -2.62
N ALA A 9 -3.42 -12.37 -3.15
CA ALA A 9 -2.44 -11.38 -2.68
C ALA A 9 -3.12 -10.01 -2.50
N VAL A 10 -4.37 -10.01 -2.02
CA VAL A 10 -5.20 -8.81 -1.79
C VAL A 10 -5.15 -8.36 -0.31
N GLY A 11 -4.25 -8.92 0.51
CA GLY A 11 -4.24 -8.70 1.96
C GLY A 11 -2.87 -8.40 2.59
N ALA A 12 -1.91 -7.88 1.84
CA ALA A 12 -0.55 -7.63 2.34
C ALA A 12 -0.14 -6.14 2.33
N PHE A 13 -1.10 -5.20 2.39
CA PHE A 13 -0.79 -3.76 2.29
C PHE A 13 -0.73 -3.01 3.63
N LEU A 14 -0.84 -3.70 4.78
CA LEU A 14 -0.79 -3.07 6.12
C LEU A 14 0.07 -3.85 7.14
N GLY A 15 1.01 -4.71 6.72
CA GLY A 15 1.64 -5.66 7.65
C GLY A 15 3.11 -6.02 7.43
N ALA A 16 3.90 -5.23 6.68
CA ALA A 16 5.33 -5.49 6.51
C ALA A 16 6.20 -4.42 7.17
N ILE A 17 5.95 -4.14 8.46
CA ILE A 17 7.02 -3.69 9.36
C ILE A 17 7.70 -4.98 9.82
N SER A 18 8.68 -5.45 9.04
CA SER A 18 9.46 -6.62 9.42
C SER A 18 10.67 -6.17 10.21
N CYS A 19 10.59 -6.41 11.52
CA CYS A 19 11.71 -6.41 12.44
C CYS A 19 12.88 -7.26 11.90
N THR A 20 14.07 -6.67 11.83
CA THR A 20 15.34 -7.41 11.93
C THR A 20 16.25 -6.71 12.93
N ARG A 21 15.96 -6.96 14.22
CA ARG A 21 16.97 -6.87 15.27
C ARG A 21 17.74 -8.19 15.24
N SER A 22 18.95 -8.17 14.68
CA SER A 22 19.88 -9.31 14.77
C SER A 22 20.97 -8.97 15.78
N GLU A 23 20.92 -9.63 16.94
CA GLU A 23 22.09 -9.79 17.82
C GLU A 23 23.04 -10.84 17.20
N PRO A 24 24.37 -10.69 17.31
CA PRO A 24 25.32 -11.59 16.65
C PRO A 24 25.94 -12.58 17.65
N GLU A 25 25.82 -13.89 17.42
CA GLU A 25 26.79 -14.89 17.91
C GLU A 25 26.94 -16.07 16.92
N SER A 26 28.12 -16.10 16.28
CA SER A 26 29.07 -17.23 16.10
C SER A 26 28.66 -18.57 15.42
N GLU A 27 29.08 -18.71 14.15
CA GLU A 27 29.78 -19.82 13.43
C GLU A 27 29.43 -21.33 13.62
N PRO A 28 29.89 -22.24 12.70
CA PRO A 28 29.71 -22.28 11.25
C PRO A 28 29.25 -23.68 10.77
N GLY A 29 28.55 -23.78 9.64
CA GLY A 29 28.16 -25.09 9.09
C GLY A 29 27.73 -25.03 7.64
N SER A 30 28.62 -25.45 6.74
CA SER A 30 28.40 -25.70 5.33
C SER A 30 27.06 -26.37 5.03
N THR A 31 26.32 -25.87 4.04
CA THR A 31 25.84 -26.68 2.89
C THR A 31 25.41 -25.74 1.76
N SER A 32 25.95 -26.03 0.58
CA SER A 32 25.70 -25.42 -0.72
C SER A 32 24.25 -25.63 -1.18
N GLY A 33 23.62 -24.58 -1.69
CA GLY A 33 22.32 -24.63 -2.36
C GLY A 33 22.19 -23.44 -3.30
N SER A 34 22.29 -23.71 -4.60
CA SER A 34 22.24 -22.76 -5.71
C SER A 34 21.13 -21.72 -5.57
N GLY A 35 21.54 -20.47 -5.73
CA GLY A 35 20.68 -19.30 -5.73
C GLY A 35 19.72 -19.27 -6.91
N ASP A 36 18.50 -18.87 -6.59
CA ASP A 36 17.62 -18.13 -7.48
C ASP A 36 17.01 -17.01 -6.62
N GLU A 37 17.88 -16.04 -6.29
CA GLU A 37 17.49 -14.79 -5.67
C GLU A 37 16.80 -13.93 -6.75
N SER A 38 15.50 -14.10 -6.91
CA SER A 38 14.63 -13.03 -7.40
C SER A 38 14.36 -12.06 -6.25
N GLY A 39 15.45 -11.50 -5.72
CA GLY A 39 15.45 -10.33 -4.87
C GLY A 39 15.92 -9.18 -5.74
N SER A 40 14.99 -8.43 -6.32
CA SER A 40 15.31 -7.10 -6.85
C SER A 40 15.51 -6.15 -5.67
N SER A 41 16.57 -6.38 -4.90
CA SER A 41 17.24 -5.35 -4.11
C SER A 41 17.93 -4.42 -5.10
N ALA A 42 17.14 -3.56 -5.73
CA ALA A 42 17.65 -2.34 -6.34
C ALA A 42 18.04 -1.41 -5.19
N ASP A 43 19.21 -1.66 -4.62
CA ASP A 43 19.89 -0.70 -3.79
C ASP A 43 21.09 -0.16 -4.55
N VAL A 44 21.47 1.07 -4.20
CA VAL A 44 22.60 1.87 -4.71
C VAL A 44 22.27 2.81 -5.89
N ASP A 45 22.09 4.09 -5.54
CA ASP A 45 22.14 5.32 -6.36
C ASP A 45 20.91 5.73 -7.19
N ALA A 46 19.69 5.52 -6.67
CA ALA A 46 18.53 6.21 -7.22
C ALA A 46 18.55 7.71 -6.82
N GLU A 47 18.87 8.60 -7.76
CA GLU A 47 18.88 10.07 -7.56
C GLU A 47 17.64 10.54 -6.79
N PRO A 48 17.77 11.38 -5.74
CA PRO A 48 16.65 11.88 -4.95
C PRO A 48 15.43 12.28 -5.78
N ILE A 49 14.23 11.99 -5.28
CA ILE A 49 13.00 12.33 -6.01
C ILE A 49 12.85 13.86 -6.02
N GLN A 50 12.91 14.45 -7.21
CA GLN A 50 12.65 15.88 -7.40
C GLN A 50 11.14 16.14 -7.40
N LEU A 51 10.53 16.11 -6.21
CA LEU A 51 9.11 16.38 -6.03
C LEU A 51 8.87 17.89 -5.82
N THR A 52 7.79 18.40 -6.40
CA THR A 52 7.27 19.76 -6.15
C THR A 52 5.81 19.66 -5.71
N ASP A 53 5.27 20.68 -5.04
CA ASP A 53 3.85 20.72 -4.67
C ASP A 53 2.95 20.53 -5.91
N ALA A 54 3.27 21.20 -7.03
CA ALA A 54 2.51 21.07 -8.27
C ALA A 54 2.57 19.65 -8.86
N ARG A 55 3.71 18.95 -8.73
CA ARG A 55 3.82 17.55 -9.16
C ARG A 55 3.04 16.61 -8.24
N LEU A 56 3.05 16.88 -6.93
CA LEU A 56 2.25 16.14 -5.96
C LEU A 56 0.75 16.31 -6.20
N ASP A 57 0.27 17.52 -6.50
CA ASP A 57 -1.15 17.76 -6.79
C ASP A 57 -1.60 16.97 -8.04
N LYS A 58 -0.76 16.92 -9.08
CA LYS A 58 -1.00 16.06 -10.25
C LYS A 58 -1.03 14.58 -9.86
N TYR A 59 -0.11 14.15 -8.98
CA TYR A 59 -0.06 12.77 -8.52
C TYR A 59 -1.31 12.40 -7.71
N ILE A 60 -1.78 13.27 -6.81
CA ILE A 60 -3.03 13.06 -6.06
C ILE A 60 -4.23 12.95 -7.01
N ALA A 61 -4.33 13.82 -8.02
CA ALA A 61 -5.38 13.75 -9.03
C ALA A 61 -5.33 12.43 -9.81
N TYR A 62 -4.14 12.01 -10.23
CA TYR A 62 -3.88 10.72 -10.87
C TYR A 62 -4.35 9.55 -9.98
N ARG A 63 -3.95 9.51 -8.71
CA ARG A 63 -4.31 8.43 -7.78
C ARG A 63 -5.82 8.38 -7.50
N LYS A 64 -6.52 9.52 -7.48
CA LYS A 64 -7.99 9.58 -7.37
C LYS A 64 -8.68 8.98 -8.60
N GLU A 65 -8.19 9.26 -9.80
CA GLU A 65 -8.71 8.65 -11.03
C GLU A 65 -8.37 7.16 -11.11
N LEU A 66 -7.16 6.77 -10.71
CA LEU A 66 -6.70 5.39 -10.64
C LEU A 66 -7.57 4.55 -9.71
N ALA A 67 -7.89 5.07 -8.52
CA ALA A 67 -8.79 4.43 -7.57
C ALA A 67 -10.17 4.13 -8.18
N ARG A 68 -10.72 5.07 -8.96
CA ARG A 68 -12.01 4.88 -9.65
C ARG A 68 -11.92 3.84 -10.76
N SER A 69 -10.84 3.85 -11.54
CA SER A 69 -10.60 2.86 -12.58
C SER A 69 -10.50 1.45 -11.98
N TYR A 70 -9.69 1.30 -10.90
CA TYR A 70 -9.59 0.04 -10.17
C TYR A 70 -10.94 -0.42 -9.63
N ALA A 71 -11.74 0.48 -9.05
CA ALA A 71 -13.07 0.16 -8.54
C ALA A 71 -14.03 -0.32 -9.66
N GLN A 72 -13.94 0.24 -10.87
CA GLN A 72 -14.72 -0.24 -12.01
C GLN A 72 -14.27 -1.62 -12.46
N TRP A 73 -12.95 -1.85 -12.51
CA TRP A 73 -12.38 -3.14 -12.82
C TRP A 73 -12.76 -4.21 -11.80
N SER A 74 -12.64 -3.93 -10.49
CA SER A 74 -12.98 -4.87 -9.42
C SER A 74 -14.45 -5.24 -9.45
N LYS A 75 -15.35 -4.28 -9.73
CA LYS A 75 -16.77 -4.57 -9.94
C LYS A 75 -16.99 -5.53 -11.10
N GLY A 76 -16.35 -5.28 -12.25
CA GLY A 76 -16.44 -6.17 -13.42
C GLY A 76 -15.88 -7.57 -13.12
N ALA A 77 -14.80 -7.66 -12.33
CA ALA A 77 -14.21 -8.93 -11.92
C ALA A 77 -15.15 -9.74 -11.01
N VAL A 78 -15.82 -9.07 -10.06
CA VAL A 78 -16.84 -9.68 -9.19
C VAL A 78 -18.06 -10.13 -9.99
N GLU A 79 -18.55 -9.32 -10.93
CA GLU A 79 -19.66 -9.70 -11.83
C GLU A 79 -19.30 -10.92 -12.68
N LEU A 80 -18.09 -10.95 -13.22
CA LEU A 80 -17.59 -12.09 -13.97
C LEU A 80 -17.49 -13.35 -13.07
N ALA A 81 -16.96 -13.22 -11.86
CA ALA A 81 -16.89 -14.32 -10.91
C ALA A 81 -18.28 -14.87 -10.55
N LYS A 82 -19.27 -13.99 -10.33
CA LYS A 82 -20.68 -14.38 -10.08
C LYS A 82 -21.32 -15.11 -11.27
N SER A 83 -20.86 -14.83 -12.49
CA SER A 83 -21.36 -15.52 -13.70
C SER A 83 -20.82 -16.94 -13.88
N VAL A 84 -19.77 -17.31 -13.14
CA VAL A 84 -19.17 -18.64 -13.15
C VAL A 84 -19.76 -19.46 -12.01
N ASP A 85 -20.63 -20.42 -12.34
CA ASP A 85 -21.04 -21.44 -11.38
C ASP A 85 -19.85 -22.38 -11.12
N SER A 86 -19.34 -22.38 -9.89
CA SER A 86 -18.22 -23.21 -9.45
C SER A 86 -18.51 -24.72 -9.49
N ARG A 87 -19.77 -25.11 -9.71
CA ARG A 87 -20.21 -26.52 -9.85
C ARG A 87 -20.48 -26.91 -11.30
N SER A 88 -20.37 -25.97 -12.24
CA SER A 88 -20.60 -26.23 -13.65
C SER A 88 -19.44 -27.02 -14.28
N THR A 89 -19.73 -28.20 -14.82
CA THR A 89 -18.80 -29.00 -15.64
C THR A 89 -18.79 -28.60 -17.12
N ASP A 90 -19.54 -27.54 -17.47
CA ASP A 90 -19.60 -27.01 -18.83
C ASP A 90 -18.31 -26.24 -19.18
N ILE A 91 -17.46 -26.90 -19.97
CA ILE A 91 -16.19 -26.37 -20.47
C ILE A 91 -16.41 -25.09 -21.29
N GLY A 92 -17.53 -24.95 -22.01
CA GLY A 92 -17.84 -23.77 -22.83
C GLY A 92 -18.07 -22.52 -21.98
N LYS A 93 -18.74 -22.67 -20.83
CA LYS A 93 -18.91 -21.58 -19.85
C LYS A 93 -17.58 -21.18 -19.22
N GLY A 94 -16.72 -22.16 -18.89
CA GLY A 94 -15.37 -21.90 -18.38
C GLY A 94 -14.50 -21.11 -19.36
N LEU A 95 -14.50 -21.49 -20.65
CA LEU A 95 -13.76 -20.76 -21.68
C LEU A 95 -14.30 -19.34 -21.91
N THR A 96 -15.62 -19.16 -21.87
CA THR A 96 -16.26 -17.84 -22.01
C THR A 96 -15.88 -16.92 -20.86
N ALA A 97 -15.89 -17.42 -19.62
CA ALA A 97 -15.48 -16.65 -18.46
C ALA A 97 -13.99 -16.29 -18.49
N ALA A 98 -13.12 -17.23 -18.89
CA ALA A 98 -11.70 -16.96 -19.07
C ALA A 98 -11.45 -15.87 -20.12
N ALA A 99 -12.14 -15.92 -21.27
CA ALA A 99 -12.07 -14.88 -22.29
C ALA A 99 -12.60 -13.53 -21.78
N GLY A 100 -13.65 -13.55 -20.95
CA GLY A 100 -14.16 -12.35 -20.26
C GLY A 100 -13.13 -11.73 -19.32
N ALA A 101 -12.42 -12.55 -18.54
CA ALA A 101 -11.38 -12.10 -17.61
C ALA A 101 -10.20 -11.48 -18.37
N LEU A 102 -9.76 -12.11 -19.45
CA LEU A 102 -8.69 -11.59 -20.31
C LEU A 102 -9.07 -10.23 -20.91
N LYS A 103 -10.27 -10.10 -21.49
CA LYS A 103 -10.74 -8.82 -22.05
C LYS A 103 -10.85 -7.73 -20.99
N LEU A 104 -11.32 -8.07 -19.79
CA LEU A 104 -11.42 -7.15 -18.68
C LEU A 104 -10.03 -6.67 -18.23
N GLY A 105 -9.05 -7.58 -18.13
CA GLY A 105 -7.66 -7.25 -17.84
C GLY A 105 -7.02 -6.37 -18.91
N GLU A 106 -7.13 -6.74 -20.19
CA GLU A 106 -6.60 -5.94 -21.31
C GLU A 106 -7.19 -4.52 -21.36
N ARG A 107 -8.48 -4.39 -21.06
CA ARG A 107 -9.14 -3.09 -20.98
C ARG A 107 -8.56 -2.26 -19.85
N TYR A 108 -8.40 -2.85 -18.66
CA TYR A 108 -7.85 -2.15 -17.50
C TYR A 108 -6.41 -1.71 -17.74
N GLU A 109 -5.55 -2.57 -18.29
CA GLU A 109 -4.16 -2.21 -18.62
C GLU A 109 -4.07 -1.04 -19.63
N LYS A 110 -4.94 -1.02 -20.64
CA LYS A 110 -5.05 0.11 -21.58
C LYS A 110 -5.50 1.39 -20.87
N GLU A 111 -6.49 1.29 -19.99
CA GLU A 111 -6.97 2.42 -19.20
C GLU A 111 -5.87 2.94 -18.25
N LEU A 112 -5.08 2.05 -17.62
CA LEU A 112 -3.95 2.41 -16.77
C LEU A 112 -2.86 3.15 -17.56
N THR A 113 -2.46 2.62 -18.70
CA THR A 113 -1.44 3.26 -19.54
C THR A 113 -1.91 4.63 -20.03
N ALA A 114 -3.16 4.74 -20.48
CA ALA A 114 -3.75 6.01 -20.90
C ALA A 114 -3.82 7.01 -19.73
N LEU A 115 -4.15 6.54 -18.53
CA LEU A 115 -4.25 7.37 -17.34
C LEU A 115 -2.87 7.90 -16.91
N ARG A 116 -1.85 7.03 -16.88
CA ARG A 116 -0.46 7.45 -16.62
C ARG A 116 0.00 8.49 -17.63
N ALA A 117 -0.23 8.25 -18.92
CA ALA A 117 0.10 9.20 -19.99
C ALA A 117 -0.63 10.54 -19.84
N LYS A 118 -1.93 10.53 -19.51
CA LYS A 118 -2.75 11.74 -19.28
C LYS A 118 -2.18 12.64 -18.19
N HIS A 119 -1.69 12.04 -17.10
CA HIS A 119 -1.11 12.79 -15.97
C HIS A 119 0.41 12.96 -16.07
N GLY A 120 1.00 12.44 -17.15
CA GLY A 120 2.42 12.53 -17.46
C GLY A 120 3.30 11.74 -16.49
N PHE A 121 2.83 10.60 -15.98
CA PHE A 121 3.62 9.68 -15.17
C PHE A 121 4.10 8.50 -16.00
N THR A 122 5.31 8.03 -15.72
CA THR A 122 5.74 6.70 -16.14
C THR A 122 5.37 5.68 -15.05
N GLU A 123 5.39 4.39 -15.38
CA GLU A 123 5.20 3.33 -14.38
C GLU A 123 6.27 3.39 -13.30
N ALA A 124 7.54 3.50 -13.69
CA ALA A 124 8.65 3.62 -12.73
C ALA A 124 8.54 4.84 -11.81
N GLU A 125 8.03 5.98 -12.31
CA GLU A 125 7.80 7.16 -11.48
C GLU A 125 6.62 6.97 -10.52
N ASP A 126 5.52 6.37 -10.97
CA ASP A 126 4.36 6.03 -10.13
C ASP A 126 4.76 5.09 -9.00
N ASP A 127 5.46 4.00 -9.32
CA ASP A 127 5.92 3.04 -8.32
C ASP A 127 6.84 3.69 -7.29
N ARG A 128 7.80 4.51 -7.77
CA ARG A 128 8.76 5.19 -6.90
C ARG A 128 8.07 6.22 -6.00
N LEU A 129 7.15 7.02 -6.53
CA LEU A 129 6.37 7.98 -5.74
C LEU A 129 5.42 7.26 -4.77
N TRP A 130 4.82 6.15 -5.19
CA TRP A 130 3.97 5.35 -4.33
C TRP A 130 4.74 4.75 -3.15
N SER A 131 5.95 4.24 -3.37
CA SER A 131 6.81 3.79 -2.27
C SER A 131 7.16 4.94 -1.33
N ALA A 132 7.55 6.11 -1.86
CA ALA A 132 7.87 7.28 -1.04
C ALA A 132 6.67 7.75 -0.20
N VAL A 133 5.47 7.81 -0.79
CA VAL A 133 4.23 8.13 -0.07
C VAL A 133 3.95 7.09 1.02
N SER A 134 4.09 5.80 0.71
CA SER A 134 3.83 4.72 1.65
C SER A 134 4.78 4.74 2.84
N ASP A 135 6.07 4.90 2.61
CA ASP A 135 7.10 4.96 3.65
C ASP A 135 6.90 6.21 4.54
N VAL A 136 6.59 7.38 3.94
CA VAL A 136 6.29 8.60 4.71
C VAL A 136 5.01 8.47 5.54
N LEU A 137 3.95 7.87 4.99
CA LEU A 137 2.71 7.65 5.73
C LEU A 137 2.87 6.62 6.85
N ALA A 138 3.65 5.57 6.63
CA ALA A 138 3.99 4.59 7.66
C ALA A 138 4.77 5.23 8.82
N ALA A 139 5.72 6.13 8.50
CA ALA A 139 6.44 6.88 9.52
C ALA A 139 5.53 7.87 10.26
N LYS A 140 4.61 8.55 9.57
CA LYS A 140 3.71 9.57 10.15
C LYS A 140 2.42 8.99 10.70
N VAL A 141 2.54 7.92 11.50
CA VAL A 141 1.41 7.22 12.12
C VAL A 141 0.54 8.14 12.98
N LEU A 142 1.14 9.16 13.61
CA LEU A 142 0.43 10.13 14.45
C LEU A 142 -0.50 11.07 13.64
N ASP A 143 -0.22 11.24 12.35
CA ASP A 143 -1.04 12.03 11.42
C ASP A 143 -2.02 11.16 10.62
N ASN A 144 -1.97 9.84 10.80
CA ASN A 144 -2.82 8.90 10.07
C ASN A 144 -4.28 9.06 10.52
N PRO A 145 -5.23 9.41 9.62
CA PRO A 145 -6.63 9.57 10.00
C PRO A 145 -7.26 8.29 10.57
N GLY A 146 -6.74 7.11 10.24
CA GLY A 146 -7.19 5.84 10.79
C GLY A 146 -6.83 5.61 12.27
N MET A 147 -5.89 6.40 12.80
CA MET A 147 -5.42 6.30 14.19
C MET A 147 -6.08 7.31 15.14
N GLU A 148 -6.94 8.22 14.63
CA GLU A 148 -7.48 9.33 15.42
C GLU A 148 -8.20 8.89 16.70
N ASP A 149 -9.05 7.86 16.62
CA ASP A 149 -9.78 7.34 17.77
C ASP A 149 -8.84 6.70 18.80
N GLY A 150 -7.83 5.96 18.34
CA GLY A 150 -6.81 5.38 19.22
C GLY A 150 -5.98 6.46 19.91
N LEU A 151 -5.56 7.49 19.18
CA LEU A 151 -4.83 8.64 19.72
C LEU A 151 -5.68 9.44 20.72
N LYS A 152 -6.99 9.56 20.48
CA LYS A 152 -7.91 10.15 21.45
C LYS A 152 -7.97 9.33 22.73
N ALA A 153 -8.04 8.00 22.64
CA ALA A 153 -8.03 7.13 23.82
C ALA A 153 -6.75 7.30 24.65
N TYR A 154 -5.58 7.38 24.01
CA TYR A 154 -4.33 7.66 24.73
C TYR A 154 -4.33 9.04 25.40
N ARG A 155 -4.85 10.08 24.75
CA ARG A 155 -5.00 11.41 25.35
C ARG A 155 -5.95 11.41 26.56
N GLU A 156 -7.02 10.63 26.49
CA GLU A 156 -7.94 10.45 27.63
C GLU A 156 -7.23 9.74 28.81
N MET A 157 -6.40 8.73 28.54
CA MET A 157 -5.56 8.08 29.56
C MET A 157 -4.55 9.06 30.18
N GLN A 158 -3.91 9.92 29.38
CA GLN A 158 -3.02 10.98 29.89
C GLN A 158 -3.76 11.94 30.83
N ALA A 159 -5.02 12.29 30.52
CA ALA A 159 -5.83 13.19 31.32
C ALA A 159 -6.29 12.57 32.66
N ARG A 160 -6.48 11.25 32.72
CA ARG A 160 -6.86 10.53 33.95
C ARG A 160 -5.72 10.46 34.98
N GLY A 161 -4.47 10.52 34.54
CA GLY A 161 -3.30 10.54 35.42
C GLY A 161 -2.87 9.16 35.93
N GLY A 162 -2.01 9.13 36.95
CA GLY A 162 -1.53 7.89 37.57
C GLY A 162 -0.71 7.01 36.63
N GLU A 163 -0.87 5.69 36.77
CA GLU A 163 -0.18 4.69 35.94
C GLU A 163 -0.70 4.69 34.48
N GLU A 164 -1.98 5.01 34.25
CA GLU A 164 -2.54 5.13 32.89
C GLU A 164 -1.84 6.23 32.08
N LYS A 165 -1.54 7.36 32.72
CA LYS A 165 -0.76 8.43 32.08
C LYS A 165 0.63 7.97 31.69
N LYS A 166 1.36 7.29 32.59
CA LYS A 166 2.72 6.81 32.29
C LYS A 166 2.74 5.86 31.10
N ALA A 167 1.79 4.92 31.06
CA ALA A 167 1.66 3.98 29.95
C ALA A 167 1.32 4.70 28.63
N ALA A 168 0.40 5.66 28.66
CA ALA A 168 0.05 6.45 27.48
C ALA A 168 1.20 7.33 26.98
N ASP A 169 1.93 7.97 27.90
CA ASP A 169 3.13 8.76 27.60
C ASP A 169 4.22 7.89 26.95
N GLU A 170 4.44 6.68 27.45
CA GLU A 170 5.42 5.74 26.90
C GLU A 170 5.04 5.27 25.49
N ILE A 171 3.77 4.93 25.26
CA ILE A 171 3.27 4.53 23.93
C ILE A 171 3.40 5.68 22.93
N LEU A 172 2.96 6.89 23.29
CA LEU A 172 3.02 8.04 22.40
C LEU A 172 4.47 8.42 22.09
N LYS A 173 5.36 8.36 23.09
CA LYS A 173 6.80 8.56 22.86
C LYS A 173 7.38 7.50 21.92
N GLY A 174 6.95 6.24 22.05
CA GLY A 174 7.31 5.17 21.13
C GLY A 174 6.94 5.50 19.68
N PHE A 175 5.74 6.03 19.44
CA PHE A 175 5.33 6.49 18.11
C PHE A 175 6.14 7.69 17.62
N GLU A 176 6.43 8.66 18.48
CA GLU A 176 7.26 9.82 18.10
C GLU A 176 8.68 9.41 17.71
N ASP A 177 9.28 8.46 18.43
CA ASP A 177 10.63 7.96 18.14
C ASP A 177 10.65 7.12 16.85
N GLN A 178 9.62 6.30 16.63
CA GLN A 178 9.41 5.59 15.35
C GLN A 178 9.21 6.56 14.18
N GLU A 179 8.44 7.62 14.35
CA GLU A 179 8.24 8.64 13.31
C GLU A 179 9.55 9.32 12.95
N LYS A 180 10.36 9.72 13.94
CA LYS A 180 11.68 10.33 13.70
C LYS A 180 12.59 9.38 12.91
N GLN A 181 12.66 8.13 13.32
CA GLN A 181 13.49 7.12 12.67
C GLN A 181 13.01 6.87 11.23
N GLY A 182 11.73 6.56 11.03
CA GLY A 182 11.17 6.28 9.71
C GLY A 182 11.28 7.46 8.75
N LEU A 183 11.12 8.70 9.24
CA LEU A 183 11.36 9.89 8.41
C LEU A 183 12.84 10.10 8.08
N ALA A 184 13.77 9.71 8.96
CA ALA A 184 15.21 9.77 8.65
C ALA A 184 15.61 8.73 7.59
N GLU A 185 15.06 7.52 7.68
CA GLU A 185 15.23 6.48 6.67
C GLU A 185 14.64 6.91 5.31
N ALA A 186 13.41 7.42 5.31
CA ALA A 186 12.77 7.94 4.11
C ALA A 186 13.57 9.10 3.48
N ARG A 187 14.14 10.00 4.29
CA ARG A 187 14.99 11.11 3.81
C ARG A 187 16.24 10.60 3.10
N THR A 188 16.88 9.59 3.67
CA THR A 188 18.05 8.94 3.07
C THR A 188 17.69 8.31 1.72
N LYS A 189 16.52 7.66 1.63
CA LYS A 189 16.09 6.92 0.43
C LYS A 189 15.51 7.79 -0.69
N TYR A 190 14.77 8.84 -0.33
CA TYR A 190 13.96 9.64 -1.27
C TYR A 190 14.39 11.09 -1.40
N GLY A 191 15.24 11.58 -0.51
CA GLY A 191 15.70 12.95 -0.43
C GLY A 191 14.82 13.84 0.46
N ASP A 192 15.47 14.80 1.12
CA ASP A 192 14.86 15.72 2.09
C ASP A 192 13.69 16.52 1.52
N ALA A 193 13.86 17.07 0.30
CA ALA A 193 12.83 17.90 -0.34
C ALA A 193 11.55 17.10 -0.60
N CYS A 194 11.67 15.86 -1.09
CA CYS A 194 10.55 14.96 -1.32
C CYS A 194 9.82 14.65 -0.01
N VAL A 195 10.56 14.19 1.00
CA VAL A 195 9.98 13.82 2.29
C VAL A 195 9.33 15.01 2.97
N ALA A 196 9.89 16.22 2.87
CA ALA A 196 9.31 17.42 3.43
C ALA A 196 7.93 17.75 2.81
N ILE A 197 7.83 17.68 1.47
CA ILE A 197 6.57 17.92 0.75
C ILE A 197 5.52 16.86 1.12
N LEU A 198 5.89 15.58 1.09
CA LEU A 198 4.99 14.48 1.44
C LEU A 198 4.54 14.57 2.90
N SER A 199 5.46 14.88 3.82
CA SER A 199 5.17 15.02 5.25
C SER A 199 4.18 16.14 5.53
N LYS A 200 4.29 17.27 4.82
CA LYS A 200 3.37 18.41 4.95
C LYS A 200 1.93 18.04 4.52
N ARG A 201 1.78 17.06 3.63
CA ARG A 201 0.50 16.60 3.07
C ARG A 201 0.12 15.19 3.54
N SER A 202 0.77 14.66 4.58
CA SER A 202 0.58 13.30 5.10
C SER A 202 -0.89 12.98 5.36
N ARG A 203 -1.61 13.88 6.02
CA ARG A 203 -3.03 13.69 6.35
C ARG A 203 -3.91 13.52 5.11
N GLU A 204 -3.71 14.33 4.07
CA GLU A 204 -4.47 14.20 2.82
C GLU A 204 -4.12 12.91 2.08
N LEU A 205 -2.84 12.56 2.02
CA LEU A 205 -2.37 11.33 1.40
C LEU A 205 -2.89 10.09 2.13
N GLY A 206 -2.93 10.13 3.47
CA GLY A 206 -3.56 9.10 4.30
C GLY A 206 -5.07 9.00 4.05
N GLN A 207 -5.76 10.13 3.94
CA GLN A 207 -7.18 10.16 3.59
C GLN A 207 -7.43 9.54 2.21
N LEU A 208 -6.58 9.84 1.23
CA LEU A 208 -6.66 9.25 -0.11
C LEU A 208 -6.54 7.72 -0.08
N GLN A 209 -5.65 7.16 0.74
CA GLN A 209 -5.52 5.71 0.92
C GLN A 209 -6.76 5.12 1.59
N LEU A 210 -7.30 5.77 2.63
CA LEU A 210 -8.52 5.32 3.29
C LEU A 210 -9.75 5.37 2.36
N ASP A 211 -9.87 6.42 1.55
CA ASP A 211 -10.94 6.56 0.57
C ASP A 211 -10.87 5.45 -0.48
N PHE A 212 -9.67 5.07 -0.91
CA PHE A 212 -9.48 3.92 -1.80
C PHE A 212 -9.93 2.60 -1.16
N VAL A 213 -9.55 2.34 0.10
CA VAL A 213 -9.99 1.15 0.84
C VAL A 213 -11.52 1.13 0.97
N LYS A 214 -12.14 2.27 1.34
CA LYS A 214 -13.61 2.39 1.43
C LYS A 214 -14.29 2.17 0.10
N LEU A 215 -13.72 2.68 -0.99
CA LEU A 215 -14.25 2.51 -2.33
C LEU A 215 -14.28 1.03 -2.74
N ILE A 216 -13.26 0.25 -2.38
CA ILE A 216 -13.21 -1.19 -2.66
C ILE A 216 -14.11 -1.97 -1.70
N ALA A 217 -14.03 -1.68 -0.40
CA ALA A 217 -14.82 -2.38 0.62
C ALA A 217 -16.33 -2.14 0.42
N GLY A 218 -16.74 -0.94 0.02
CA GLY A 218 -18.13 -0.60 -0.26
C GLY A 218 -18.71 -1.28 -1.51
N GLN A 219 -17.89 -1.96 -2.32
CA GLN A 219 -18.37 -2.81 -3.43
C GLN A 219 -18.63 -4.26 -3.01
N GLN A 220 -18.20 -4.65 -1.82
CA GLN A 220 -18.54 -5.94 -1.24
C GLN A 220 -19.89 -5.79 -0.54
N GLU A 221 -20.99 -6.15 -1.21
CA GLU A 221 -22.28 -6.32 -0.50
C GLU A 221 -22.06 -7.30 0.66
N PRO A 222 -22.54 -6.99 1.88
CA PRO A 222 -22.52 -7.97 2.95
C PRO A 222 -23.37 -9.17 2.51
N GLU A 223 -22.79 -10.37 2.50
CA GLU A 223 -23.58 -11.59 2.32
C GLU A 223 -24.71 -11.59 3.36
N PRO A 224 -25.97 -11.80 2.96
CA PRO A 224 -27.04 -12.02 3.92
C PRO A 224 -26.69 -13.29 4.71
N ARG A 225 -26.55 -13.14 6.04
CA ARG A 225 -26.43 -14.24 6.99
C ARG A 225 -27.75 -14.98 7.13
#